data_AF-A0A832NFB1-F1
#
_entry.id   AF-A0A832NFB1-F1
#
_cell.length_a   1.000
_cell.length_b   1.000
_cell.length_c   1.000
_cell.angle_alpha   90.00
_cell.angle_beta   90.00
_cell.angle_gamma   90.00
#
_symmetry.space_group_name_H-M   'P 1'
#
loop_
_entity.id
_entity.type
_entity.pdbx_description
1 polymer ?
#
loop_
_entity_poly.entity_id
_entity_poly.type
_entity_poly.pdbx_seq_one_letter_code
_entity_poly.pdbx_strand_id
1 'polypeptide(L)'
;MAKKVRKRSGVLEDFDPKKVYDACLAAGAPPEIAHEIAREVEQRAYDGMSTDEIRRYVLARLRELAPHAYEAWTFYDRVTKGRITFEDGKMLIVDKGHLYLGRTVKDVGPKGLSNAEEVASILKELEEDLQYGISKATINARLYALFMGILKSKKMPVEEKKKAIELVNQFREKLGWKPYEVK
;
A
#
# COMPACT_ATOMS: atom_id res chain seq x y z
N MET A 1 -25.64 -11.68 16.92
CA MET A 1 -25.55 -10.21 16.92
C MET A 1 -24.43 -9.80 15.98
N ALA A 2 -24.56 -8.71 15.24
CA ALA A 2 -23.46 -8.18 14.43
C ALA A 2 -22.30 -7.77 15.35
N LYS A 3 -21.09 -8.23 15.04
CA LYS A 3 -19.88 -7.92 15.81
C LYS A 3 -19.48 -6.47 15.51
N LYS A 4 -19.15 -5.66 16.52
CA LYS A 4 -18.65 -4.30 16.28
C LYS A 4 -17.13 -4.26 16.34
N VAL A 5 -16.52 -3.49 15.44
CA VAL A 5 -15.06 -3.29 15.38
C VAL A 5 -14.71 -1.86 15.68
N ARG A 6 -13.58 -1.66 16.37
CA ARG A 6 -13.09 -0.35 16.80
C ARG A 6 -12.12 0.23 15.76
N LYS A 7 -12.51 1.34 15.14
CA LYS A 7 -11.61 2.13 14.29
C LYS A 7 -10.51 2.78 15.11
N ARG A 8 -9.45 3.20 14.43
CA ARG A 8 -8.38 4.01 15.03
C ARG A 8 -8.88 5.29 15.70
N SER A 9 -9.96 5.90 15.20
CA SER A 9 -10.60 7.06 15.81
C SER A 9 -11.33 6.76 17.12
N GLY A 10 -11.43 5.48 17.53
CA GLY A 10 -12.24 5.02 18.66
C GLY A 10 -13.69 4.70 18.30
N VAL A 11 -14.16 5.08 17.10
CA VAL A 11 -15.53 4.82 16.63
C VAL A 11 -15.76 3.32 16.44
N LEU A 12 -16.90 2.83 16.92
CA LEU A 12 -17.38 1.47 16.66
C LEU A 12 -18.21 1.43 15.37
N GLU A 13 -17.97 0.42 14.54
CA GLU A 13 -18.81 0.12 13.37
C GLU A 13 -19.13 -1.38 13.32
N ASP A 14 -20.21 -1.75 12.64
CA ASP A 14 -20.49 -3.16 12.39
C ASP A 14 -19.40 -3.75 11.50
N PHE A 15 -18.92 -4.93 11.89
CA PHE A 15 -17.98 -5.70 11.12
C PHE A 15 -18.63 -6.15 9.81
N ASP A 16 -17.93 -5.89 8.71
CA ASP A 16 -18.34 -6.31 7.39
C ASP A 16 -17.16 -7.04 6.71
N PRO A 17 -17.23 -8.36 6.51
CA PRO A 17 -16.17 -9.13 5.86
C PRO A 17 -15.91 -8.66 4.42
N LYS A 18 -16.90 -8.04 3.76
CA LYS A 18 -16.72 -7.48 2.42
C LYS A 18 -15.66 -6.39 2.38
N LYS A 19 -15.52 -5.59 3.44
CA LYS A 19 -14.45 -4.57 3.53
C LYS A 19 -13.06 -5.20 3.55
N VAL A 20 -12.90 -6.37 4.16
CA VAL A 20 -11.64 -7.13 4.17
C VAL A 20 -11.36 -7.68 2.77
N TYR A 21 -12.36 -8.30 2.17
CA TYR A 21 -12.28 -8.83 0.80
C TYR A 21 -11.88 -7.75 -0.22
N ASP A 22 -12.62 -6.64 -0.26
CA ASP A 22 -12.38 -5.53 -1.18
C ASP A 22 -11.00 -4.91 -0.98
N ALA A 23 -10.51 -4.83 0.27
CA ALA A 23 -9.19 -4.31 0.56
C ALA A 23 -8.07 -5.24 0.07
N CYS A 24 -8.23 -6.56 0.20
CA CYS A 24 -7.30 -7.55 -0.35
C CYS A 24 -7.25 -7.47 -1.89
N LEU A 25 -8.42 -7.40 -2.54
CA LEU A 25 -8.50 -7.22 -3.99
C LEU A 25 -7.82 -5.92 -4.44
N ALA A 26 -8.05 -4.82 -3.72
CA ALA A 26 -7.44 -3.53 -4.05
C ALA A 26 -5.91 -3.57 -3.97
N ALA A 27 -5.34 -4.44 -3.13
CA ALA A 27 -3.92 -4.69 -3.05
C ALA A 27 -3.40 -5.67 -4.13
N GLY A 28 -4.28 -6.24 -4.95
CA GLY A 28 -3.93 -7.18 -6.02
C GLY A 28 -3.92 -8.65 -5.60
N ALA A 29 -4.56 -9.01 -4.49
CA ALA A 29 -4.75 -10.41 -4.13
C ALA A 29 -5.71 -11.11 -5.12
N PRO A 30 -5.49 -12.40 -5.47
CA PRO A 30 -6.47 -13.19 -6.20
C PRO A 30 -7.82 -13.24 -5.46
N PRO A 31 -8.97 -13.25 -6.17
CA PRO A 31 -10.29 -13.29 -5.53
C PRO A 31 -10.48 -14.44 -4.55
N GLU A 32 -9.93 -15.61 -4.83
CA GLU A 32 -10.04 -16.81 -4.00
C GLU A 32 -9.31 -16.61 -2.67
N ILE A 33 -8.09 -16.06 -2.71
CA ILE A 33 -7.30 -15.74 -1.51
C ILE A 33 -7.96 -14.61 -0.72
N ALA A 34 -8.51 -13.59 -1.39
CA ALA A 34 -9.22 -12.51 -0.72
C ALA A 34 -10.48 -13.03 0.01
N HIS A 35 -11.22 -13.97 -0.58
CA HIS A 35 -12.37 -14.62 0.07
C HIS A 35 -11.92 -15.46 1.27
N GLU A 36 -10.86 -16.26 1.13
CA GLU A 36 -10.30 -17.07 2.21
C GLU A 36 -9.94 -16.20 3.42
N ILE A 37 -9.15 -15.14 3.20
CA ILE A 37 -8.73 -14.24 4.27
C ILE A 37 -9.93 -13.53 4.91
N ALA A 38 -10.90 -13.06 4.12
CA ALA A 38 -12.10 -12.42 4.65
C ALA A 38 -12.92 -13.37 5.56
N ARG A 39 -13.08 -14.63 5.14
CA ARG A 39 -13.76 -15.68 5.92
C ARG A 39 -13.00 -15.99 7.21
N GLU A 40 -11.67 -16.11 7.15
CA GLU A 40 -10.84 -16.33 8.34
C GLU A 40 -10.96 -15.18 9.34
N VAL A 41 -10.97 -13.92 8.87
CA VAL A 41 -11.19 -12.74 9.74
C VAL A 41 -12.58 -12.79 10.35
N GLU A 42 -13.62 -13.11 9.57
CA GLU A 42 -14.99 -13.19 10.08
C GLU A 42 -15.14 -14.20 11.23
N GLN A 43 -14.51 -15.36 11.10
CA GLN A 43 -14.49 -16.39 12.14
C GLN A 43 -13.77 -15.91 13.41
N ARG A 44 -12.68 -15.16 13.25
CA ARG A 44 -11.88 -14.62 14.36
C ARG A 44 -12.42 -13.33 14.96
N ALA A 45 -13.28 -12.62 14.25
CA ALA A 45 -13.80 -11.33 14.70
C ALA A 45 -14.56 -11.48 16.03
N TYR A 46 -14.39 -10.51 16.91
CA TYR A 46 -15.11 -10.40 18.17
C TYR A 46 -15.51 -8.94 18.43
N ASP A 47 -16.43 -8.73 19.36
CA ASP A 47 -16.92 -7.39 19.68
C ASP A 47 -15.81 -6.53 20.32
N GLY A 48 -15.61 -5.33 19.78
CA GLY A 48 -14.53 -4.43 20.17
C GLY A 48 -13.15 -4.72 19.55
N MET A 49 -13.04 -5.73 18.65
CA MET A 49 -11.79 -6.00 17.92
C MET A 49 -11.37 -4.75 17.12
N SER A 50 -10.11 -4.36 17.20
CA SER A 50 -9.64 -3.16 16.51
C SER A 50 -9.34 -3.41 15.03
N THR A 51 -9.51 -2.36 14.23
CA THR A 51 -9.13 -2.37 12.81
C THR A 51 -7.62 -2.61 12.61
N ASP A 52 -6.77 -2.27 13.58
CA ASP A 52 -5.34 -2.56 13.52
C ASP A 52 -5.05 -4.06 13.78
N GLU A 53 -5.80 -4.73 14.65
CA GLU A 53 -5.72 -6.20 14.84
C GLU A 53 -6.17 -6.95 13.59
N ILE A 54 -7.30 -6.56 13.00
CA ILE A 54 -7.80 -7.14 11.73
C ILE A 54 -6.74 -6.98 10.65
N ARG A 55 -6.19 -5.76 10.52
CA ARG A 55 -5.14 -5.48 9.54
C ARG A 55 -3.90 -6.35 9.77
N ARG A 56 -3.44 -6.51 11.01
CA ARG A 56 -2.27 -7.34 11.33
C ARG A 56 -2.50 -8.77 10.85
N TYR A 57 -3.68 -9.31 11.10
CA TYR A 57 -4.05 -10.65 10.63
C TYR A 57 -4.03 -10.75 9.10
N VAL A 58 -4.71 -9.83 8.42
CA VAL A 58 -4.77 -9.80 6.95
C VAL A 58 -3.38 -9.74 6.33
N LEU A 59 -2.50 -8.87 6.84
CA LEU A 59 -1.14 -8.75 6.31
C LEU A 59 -0.30 -10.00 6.55
N ALA A 60 -0.44 -10.66 7.70
CA ALA A 60 0.25 -11.92 7.95
C ALA A 60 -0.19 -13.00 6.94
N ARG A 61 -1.49 -13.12 6.69
CA ARG A 61 -2.03 -14.09 5.71
C ARG A 61 -1.67 -13.75 4.27
N LEU A 62 -1.70 -12.47 3.89
CA LEU A 62 -1.24 -12.04 2.56
C LEU A 62 0.25 -12.33 2.36
N ARG A 63 1.09 -12.18 3.39
CA ARG A 63 2.53 -12.48 3.29
C ARG A 63 2.78 -13.94 2.93
N GLU A 64 1.94 -14.83 3.42
CA GLU A 64 2.04 -16.28 3.18
C GLU A 64 1.37 -16.69 1.86
N LEU A 65 0.15 -16.21 1.60
CA LEU A 65 -0.71 -16.69 0.50
C LEU A 65 -0.61 -15.87 -0.78
N ALA A 66 -0.28 -14.58 -0.68
CA ALA A 66 -0.17 -13.67 -1.81
C ALA A 66 0.92 -12.59 -1.55
N PRO A 67 2.21 -12.97 -1.52
CA PRO A 67 3.30 -12.06 -1.13
C PRO A 67 3.35 -10.75 -1.94
N HIS A 68 2.98 -10.79 -3.21
CA HIS A 68 2.90 -9.58 -4.06
C HIS A 68 1.83 -8.60 -3.57
N ALA A 69 0.69 -9.09 -3.10
CA ALA A 69 -0.38 -8.25 -2.55
C ALA A 69 0.01 -7.68 -1.17
N TYR A 70 0.75 -8.46 -0.37
CA TYR A 70 1.36 -7.95 0.86
C TYR A 70 2.31 -6.78 0.56
N GLU A 71 3.25 -6.95 -0.37
CA GLU A 71 4.20 -5.89 -0.77
C GLU A 71 3.48 -4.66 -1.32
N ALA A 72 2.47 -4.85 -2.17
CA ALA A 72 1.67 -3.75 -2.70
C ALA A 72 0.94 -3.00 -1.57
N TRP A 73 0.32 -3.70 -0.63
CA TRP A 73 -0.40 -3.07 0.48
C TRP A 73 0.55 -2.25 1.37
N THR A 74 1.67 -2.84 1.81
CA THR A 74 2.61 -2.17 2.72
C THR A 74 3.23 -0.94 2.06
N PHE A 75 3.60 -1.06 0.79
CA PHE A 75 4.12 0.07 0.00
C PHE A 75 3.07 1.17 -0.18
N TYR A 76 1.83 0.82 -0.53
CA TYR A 76 0.73 1.79 -0.64
C TYR A 76 0.56 2.59 0.65
N ASP A 77 0.57 1.91 1.80
CA ASP A 77 0.44 2.57 3.11
C ASP A 77 1.63 3.50 3.42
N ARG A 78 2.85 3.12 3.03
CA ARG A 78 4.05 3.98 3.12
C ARG A 78 3.85 5.26 2.32
N VAL A 79 3.56 5.15 1.02
CA VAL A 79 3.50 6.31 0.12
C VAL A 79 2.26 7.19 0.33
N THR A 80 1.11 6.62 0.69
CA THR A 80 -0.15 7.38 0.81
C THR A 80 -0.47 7.85 2.22
N LYS A 81 -0.03 7.13 3.26
CA LYS A 81 -0.39 7.42 4.65
C LYS A 81 0.81 7.85 5.50
N GLY A 82 2.02 7.84 4.93
CA GLY A 82 3.25 8.07 5.68
C GLY A 82 3.47 7.03 6.78
N ARG A 83 2.87 5.84 6.66
CA ARG A 83 2.97 4.77 7.65
C ARG A 83 4.24 3.98 7.40
N ILE A 84 5.18 4.10 8.33
CA ILE A 84 6.40 3.30 8.39
C ILE A 84 6.01 1.91 8.89
N THR A 85 6.48 0.87 8.19
CA THR A 85 6.05 -0.53 8.35
C THR A 85 6.26 -1.06 9.78
N PHE A 86 5.29 -1.87 10.22
CA PHE A 86 5.25 -2.53 11.52
C PHE A 86 6.09 -3.82 11.49
N GLU A 87 7.17 -3.89 12.26
CA GLU A 87 7.72 -5.16 12.72
C GLU A 87 7.01 -5.56 14.03
N ASP A 88 6.42 -6.76 14.04
CA ASP A 88 5.90 -7.46 15.23
C ASP A 88 4.89 -6.74 16.15
N GLY A 89 4.21 -5.71 15.63
CA GLY A 89 3.03 -5.14 16.29
C GLY A 89 3.32 -4.13 17.39
N LYS A 90 4.49 -3.47 17.34
CA LYS A 90 4.68 -2.16 18.00
C LYS A 90 4.69 -1.06 16.93
N MET A 91 3.94 -0.01 17.21
CA MET A 91 3.88 1.19 16.36
C MET A 91 5.21 1.92 16.47
N LEU A 92 6.07 1.81 15.45
CA LEU A 92 7.21 2.72 15.31
C LEU A 92 6.71 3.97 14.56
N ILE A 93 6.32 5.00 15.30
CA ILE A 93 6.29 6.36 14.75
C ILE A 93 7.76 6.76 14.65
N VAL A 94 8.37 6.58 13.50
CA VAL A 94 9.64 7.23 13.23
C VAL A 94 9.32 8.65 12.78
N ASP A 95 9.22 9.55 13.75
CA ASP A 95 9.47 10.95 13.47
C ASP A 95 10.96 11.06 13.17
N LYS A 96 11.31 11.04 11.87
CA LYS A 96 12.67 11.08 11.29
C LYS A 96 13.50 9.78 11.40
N GLY A 97 13.82 9.18 10.24
CA GLY A 97 14.90 8.19 10.15
C GLY A 97 14.62 6.94 9.29
N HIS A 98 15.15 6.94 8.08
CA HIS A 98 15.80 5.84 7.36
C HIS A 98 15.47 4.36 7.68
N LEU A 99 15.11 3.60 6.64
CA LEU A 99 15.49 2.20 6.49
C LEU A 99 16.17 2.05 5.12
N TYR A 100 17.51 2.12 5.13
CA TYR A 100 18.57 1.87 4.12
C TYR A 100 18.17 1.95 2.62
N LEU A 101 18.67 2.86 1.77
CA LEU A 101 20.03 3.43 1.65
C LEU A 101 20.00 4.96 1.46
N GLY A 102 21.01 5.64 2.01
CA GLY A 102 21.03 7.08 2.15
C GLY A 102 21.10 7.86 0.84
N ARG A 103 20.20 8.85 0.70
CA ARG A 103 20.47 10.19 0.19
C ARG A 103 19.41 11.14 0.75
N THR A 104 19.89 12.22 1.33
CA THR A 104 19.11 13.28 1.97
C THR A 104 18.24 13.98 0.92
N VAL A 105 16.93 14.02 1.13
CA VAL A 105 16.09 15.11 0.62
C VAL A 105 15.25 15.60 1.79
N LYS A 106 15.39 16.90 2.11
CA LYS A 106 14.44 17.60 2.98
C LYS A 106 13.11 17.63 2.23
N ASP A 107 12.06 17.06 2.80
CA ASP A 107 10.70 17.30 2.31
C ASP A 107 10.39 18.80 2.48
N VAL A 108 10.38 19.55 1.37
CA VAL A 108 9.75 20.87 1.28
C VAL A 108 8.50 20.69 0.41
N GLY A 109 7.39 20.32 1.04
CA GLY A 109 6.11 20.14 0.34
C GLY A 109 5.03 19.44 1.18
N PRO A 110 3.75 19.50 0.77
CA PRO A 110 2.68 18.80 1.45
C PRO A 110 2.84 17.27 1.32
N LYS A 111 2.84 16.56 2.45
CA LYS A 111 3.00 15.10 2.50
C LYS A 111 1.94 14.36 1.65
N GLY A 112 2.41 13.50 0.74
CA GLY A 112 1.68 12.37 0.15
C GLY A 112 1.13 12.63 -1.24
N LEU A 113 1.79 12.05 -2.25
CA LEU A 113 1.41 11.97 -3.66
C LEU A 113 0.62 13.20 -4.10
N SER A 114 1.21 14.38 -3.93
CA SER A 114 0.57 15.67 -4.24
C SER A 114 0.98 16.23 -5.60
N ASN A 115 2.14 15.82 -6.13
CA ASN A 115 2.69 16.25 -7.41
C ASN A 115 3.52 15.13 -8.08
N ALA A 116 3.89 15.32 -9.34
CA ALA A 116 4.66 14.34 -10.11
C ALA A 116 6.14 14.23 -9.67
N GLU A 117 6.71 15.24 -9.02
CA GLU A 117 8.09 15.22 -8.53
C GLU A 117 8.27 14.24 -7.36
N GLU A 118 7.28 14.14 -6.46
CA GLU A 118 7.23 13.09 -5.44
C GLU A 118 7.23 11.69 -6.07
N VAL A 119 6.49 11.51 -7.17
CA VAL A 119 6.41 10.23 -7.89
C VAL A 119 7.74 9.91 -8.56
N ALA A 120 8.38 10.88 -9.21
CA ALA A 120 9.72 10.71 -9.78
C ALA A 120 10.75 10.29 -8.72
N SER A 121 10.69 10.90 -7.53
CA SER A 121 11.56 10.52 -6.39
C SER A 121 11.33 9.07 -5.95
N ILE A 122 10.08 8.64 -5.84
CA ILE A 122 9.74 7.25 -5.50
C ILE A 122 10.23 6.27 -6.60
N LEU A 123 10.07 6.62 -7.88
CA LEU A 123 10.54 5.77 -8.98
C LEU A 123 12.07 5.62 -8.98
N LYS A 124 12.80 6.68 -8.61
CA LYS A 124 14.25 6.62 -8.41
C LYS A 124 14.63 5.66 -7.28
N GLU A 125 13.91 5.68 -6.15
CA GLU A 125 14.12 4.68 -5.09
C GLU A 125 13.89 3.25 -5.60
N LEU A 126 12.84 3.03 -6.41
CA LEU A 126 12.57 1.70 -6.98
C LEU A 126 13.64 1.26 -8.00
N GLU A 127 14.27 2.21 -8.70
CA GLU A 127 15.42 1.92 -9.57
C GLU A 127 16.65 1.52 -8.75
N GLU A 128 16.92 2.22 -7.65
CA GLU A 128 17.98 1.87 -6.71
C GLU A 128 17.73 0.49 -6.08
N ASP A 129 16.50 0.20 -5.64
CA ASP A 129 16.09 -1.12 -5.14
C ASP A 129 16.40 -2.25 -6.13
N LEU A 130 16.11 -2.04 -7.43
CA LEU A 130 16.47 -3.00 -8.49
C LEU A 130 17.98 -3.23 -8.56
N GLN A 131 18.78 -2.16 -8.48
CA GLN A 131 20.24 -2.25 -8.50
C GLN A 131 20.79 -3.01 -7.28
N TYR A 132 20.15 -2.88 -6.12
CA TYR A 132 20.49 -3.62 -4.91
C TYR A 132 19.95 -5.06 -4.88
N GLY A 133 19.33 -5.53 -5.97
CA GLY A 133 18.92 -6.92 -6.15
C GLY A 133 17.51 -7.24 -5.66
N ILE A 134 16.66 -6.24 -5.38
CA ILE A 134 15.24 -6.48 -5.12
C ILE A 134 14.59 -7.08 -6.37
N SER A 135 13.77 -8.11 -6.17
CA SER A 135 13.18 -8.85 -7.28
C SER A 135 12.27 -7.98 -8.15
N LYS A 136 12.28 -8.22 -9.46
CA LYS A 136 11.35 -7.58 -10.41
C LYS A 136 9.88 -7.76 -10.01
N ALA A 137 9.53 -8.89 -9.39
CA ALA A 137 8.18 -9.14 -8.90
C ALA A 137 7.78 -8.17 -7.77
N THR A 138 8.68 -7.96 -6.80
CA THR A 138 8.50 -6.99 -5.72
C THR A 138 8.35 -5.57 -6.26
N ILE A 139 9.20 -5.19 -7.22
CA ILE A 139 9.15 -3.87 -7.85
C ILE A 139 7.85 -3.66 -8.62
N ASN A 140 7.37 -4.66 -9.35
CA ASN A 140 6.09 -4.59 -10.02
C ASN A 140 4.93 -4.40 -9.02
N ALA A 141 4.95 -5.08 -7.87
CA ALA A 141 3.97 -4.89 -6.81
C ALA A 141 4.00 -3.47 -6.22
N ARG A 142 5.19 -2.92 -5.97
CA ARG A 142 5.37 -1.54 -5.48
C ARG A 142 4.90 -0.50 -6.51
N LEU A 143 5.18 -0.70 -7.80
CA LEU A 143 4.68 0.16 -8.87
C LEU A 143 3.16 0.12 -8.99
N TYR A 144 2.55 -1.05 -8.85
CA TYR A 144 1.08 -1.17 -8.83
C TYR A 144 0.50 -0.38 -7.66
N ALA A 145 1.08 -0.49 -6.47
CA ALA A 145 0.67 0.28 -5.31
C ALA A 145 0.83 1.79 -5.51
N LEU A 146 1.95 2.24 -6.10
CA LEU A 146 2.18 3.64 -6.44
C LEU A 146 1.11 4.16 -7.41
N PHE A 147 0.84 3.43 -8.49
CA PHE A 147 -0.18 3.75 -9.48
C PHE A 147 -1.56 3.88 -8.84
N MET A 148 -1.96 2.91 -8.01
CA MET A 148 -3.22 2.97 -7.26
C MET A 148 -3.28 4.15 -6.31
N GLY A 149 -2.15 4.52 -5.68
CA GLY A 149 -2.02 5.70 -4.83
C GLY A 149 -2.24 7.00 -5.61
N ILE A 150 -1.64 7.12 -6.79
CA ILE A 150 -1.80 8.26 -7.70
C ILE A 150 -3.26 8.40 -8.13
N LEU A 151 -3.90 7.32 -8.60
CA LEU A 151 -5.30 7.35 -9.01
C LEU A 151 -6.23 7.83 -7.90
N LYS A 152 -6.04 7.31 -6.67
CA LYS A 152 -6.88 7.61 -5.51
C LYS A 152 -6.52 8.93 -4.81
N SER A 153 -5.41 9.58 -5.15
CA SER A 153 -5.02 10.84 -4.53
C SER A 153 -6.03 11.93 -4.86
N LYS A 154 -6.59 12.54 -3.80
CA LYS A 154 -7.44 13.75 -3.88
C LYS A 154 -6.64 15.05 -3.80
N LYS A 155 -5.36 14.96 -3.41
CA LYS A 155 -4.47 16.11 -3.22
C LYS A 155 -3.73 16.48 -4.51
N MET A 156 -3.63 15.55 -5.45
CA MET A 156 -2.92 15.73 -6.71
C MET A 156 -3.84 16.34 -7.77
N PRO A 157 -3.51 17.53 -8.31
CA PRO A 157 -4.24 18.10 -9.44
C PRO A 157 -4.26 17.15 -10.65
N VAL A 158 -5.27 17.29 -11.51
CA VAL A 158 -5.46 16.39 -12.67
C VAL A 158 -4.23 16.37 -13.60
N GLU A 159 -3.64 17.53 -13.87
CA GLU A 159 -2.45 17.60 -14.74
C GLU A 159 -1.21 16.95 -14.11
N GLU A 160 -1.00 17.13 -12.81
CA GLU A 160 0.07 16.44 -12.08
C GLU A 160 -0.17 14.92 -12.02
N LYS A 161 -1.44 14.50 -11.93
CA LYS A 161 -1.82 13.08 -11.97
C LYS A 161 -1.50 12.44 -13.31
N LYS A 162 -1.77 13.12 -14.43
CA LYS A 162 -1.40 12.65 -15.78
C LYS A 162 0.11 12.49 -15.91
N LYS A 163 0.88 13.51 -15.53
CA LYS A 163 2.36 13.45 -15.54
C LYS A 163 2.89 12.31 -14.67
N ALA A 164 2.35 12.14 -13.47
CA ALA A 164 2.72 11.06 -12.57
C ALA A 164 2.48 9.67 -13.17
N ILE A 165 1.33 9.46 -13.83
CA ILE A 165 1.01 8.20 -14.52
C ILE A 165 1.95 7.97 -15.70
N GLU A 166 2.26 9.02 -16.47
CA GLU A 166 3.23 8.95 -17.56
C GLU A 166 4.60 8.50 -17.08
N LEU A 167 5.12 9.08 -15.98
CA LEU A 167 6.38 8.68 -15.37
C LEU A 167 6.38 7.20 -14.95
N VAL A 168 5.29 6.74 -14.31
CA VAL A 168 5.13 5.32 -13.95
C VAL A 168 5.14 4.43 -15.19
N ASN A 169 4.47 4.83 -16.26
CA ASN A 169 4.41 4.05 -17.49
C ASN A 169 5.75 4.00 -18.23
N GLN A 170 6.48 5.11 -18.31
CA GLN A 170 7.85 5.14 -18.85
C GLN A 170 8.78 4.20 -18.05
N PHE A 171 8.68 4.18 -16.73
CA PHE A 171 9.43 3.25 -15.88
C PHE A 171 9.08 1.79 -16.16
N ARG A 172 7.79 1.48 -16.36
CA ARG A 172 7.33 0.13 -16.71
C ARG A 172 7.86 -0.32 -18.07
N GLU A 173 7.78 0.55 -19.07
CA GLU A 173 8.27 0.28 -20.42
C GLU A 173 9.79 0.02 -20.43
N LYS A 174 10.56 0.80 -19.66
CA LYS A 174 12.00 0.56 -19.45
C LYS A 174 12.31 -0.85 -18.93
N LEU A 175 11.40 -1.43 -18.14
CA LEU A 175 11.53 -2.78 -17.59
C LEU A 175 10.88 -3.88 -18.46
N GLY A 176 10.33 -3.52 -19.63
CA GLY A 176 9.67 -4.43 -20.56
C GLY A 176 8.23 -4.78 -20.18
N TRP A 177 7.59 -3.99 -19.31
CA TRP A 177 6.19 -4.19 -18.91
C TRP A 177 5.24 -3.30 -19.71
N LYS A 178 4.02 -3.79 -19.92
CA LYS A 178 2.96 -3.00 -20.53
C LYS A 178 2.59 -1.80 -19.64
N PRO A 179 2.33 -0.61 -20.21
CA PRO A 179 1.85 0.54 -19.46
C PRO A 179 0.50 0.24 -18.80
N TYR A 180 0.20 0.94 -17.71
CA TYR A 180 -1.11 0.91 -17.10
C TYR A 180 -2.09 1.76 -17.91
N GLU A 181 -3.28 1.22 -18.15
CA GLU A 181 -4.40 1.92 -18.76
C GLU A 181 -5.25 2.60 -17.67
N VAL A 182 -5.57 3.87 -17.89
CA VAL A 182 -6.55 4.59 -17.06
C VAL A 182 -7.90 4.43 -17.74
N LYS A 183 -8.82 3.72 -17.08
CA LYS A 183 -10.21 3.61 -17.52
C LYS A 183 -11.06 4.74 -16.96
#